data_AF-A0A326UG09-F1
#
_entry.id   AF-A0A326UG09-F1
#
_cell.length_a   1.000
_cell.length_b   1.000
_cell.length_c   1.000
_cell.angle_alpha   90.00
_cell.angle_beta   90.00
_cell.angle_gamma   90.00
#
_symmetry.space_group_name_H-M   'P 1'
#
loop_
_entity.id
_entity.type
_entity.pdbx_description
1 polymer ?
#
loop_
_entity_poly.entity_id
_entity_poly.type
_entity_poly.pdbx_seq_one_letter_code
_entity_poly.pdbx_strand_id
1 'polypeptide(L)'
;MIDNIDNTPRPPQSQRLFTASEIAQFEYCPLSWWYEHFGPTARADTEELFARLVELEHEYGSQAPSLPEYQVIEQLLLRQNAFNEGIHQHINYDHGPQRGLKAHSSSNDLLHRLTLIALCMLLIAIILIVAGLFLGR
;
A
#
# COMPACT_ATOMS: atom_id res chain seq x y z
N MET A 1 -48.41 20.16 -0.56
CA MET A 1 -48.10 19.32 0.60
C MET A 1 -46.60 19.46 0.81
N ILE A 2 -46.21 20.00 1.96
CA ILE A 2 -44.95 20.72 2.20
C ILE A 2 -43.75 19.76 2.31
N ASP A 3 -42.64 20.14 1.69
CA ASP A 3 -41.36 19.45 1.70
C ASP A 3 -40.82 19.28 3.12
N ASN A 4 -40.58 18.04 3.52
CA ASN A 4 -39.96 17.70 4.80
C ASN A 4 -38.44 17.76 4.60
N ILE A 5 -37.85 18.93 4.82
CA ILE A 5 -36.40 19.13 4.80
C ILE A 5 -35.82 18.47 6.06
N ASP A 6 -35.29 17.26 5.87
CA ASP A 6 -34.52 16.53 6.88
C ASP A 6 -33.25 17.35 7.24
N ASN A 7 -33.31 18.01 8.40
CA ASN A 7 -32.23 18.80 8.99
C ASN A 7 -31.41 17.94 9.96
N THR A 8 -30.95 16.77 9.51
CA THR A 8 -29.98 15.97 10.27
C THR A 8 -28.57 16.56 10.11
N PRO A 9 -27.86 16.90 11.20
CA PRO A 9 -26.47 17.35 11.12
C PRO A 9 -25.61 16.18 10.62
N ARG A 10 -25.00 16.34 9.42
CA ARG A 10 -24.00 15.38 8.94
C ARG A 10 -22.86 15.30 9.96
N PRO A 11 -22.40 14.09 10.33
CA PRO A 11 -21.18 13.97 11.13
C PRO A 11 -20.02 14.67 10.39
N PRO A 12 -19.06 15.28 11.10
CA PRO A 12 -17.94 15.95 10.47
C PRO A 12 -17.22 14.93 9.59
N GLN A 13 -17.26 15.17 8.27
CA GLN A 13 -16.52 14.37 7.31
C GLN A 13 -15.04 14.53 7.68
N SER A 14 -14.42 13.48 8.20
CA SER A 14 -12.99 13.48 8.43
C SER A 14 -12.32 13.74 7.08
N GLN A 15 -11.67 14.89 6.95
CA GLN A 15 -10.92 15.21 5.74
C GLN A 15 -9.77 14.20 5.65
N ARG A 16 -9.88 13.25 4.71
CA ARG A 16 -8.81 12.30 4.42
C ARG A 16 -7.64 13.09 3.84
N LEU A 17 -6.49 13.02 4.51
CA LEU A 17 -5.25 13.56 3.98
C LEU A 17 -4.70 12.60 2.92
N PHE A 18 -4.41 13.13 1.73
CA PHE A 18 -3.80 12.37 0.64
C PHE A 18 -2.29 12.60 0.62
N THR A 19 -1.56 11.51 0.41
CA THR A 19 -0.12 11.54 0.22
C THR A 19 0.23 12.04 -1.19
N ALA A 20 1.43 12.61 -1.36
CA ALA A 20 1.92 13.03 -2.68
C ALA A 20 1.96 11.86 -3.68
N SER A 21 2.22 10.64 -3.21
CA SER A 21 2.18 9.42 -4.03
C SER A 21 0.77 9.09 -4.51
N GLU A 22 -0.25 9.23 -3.66
CA GLU A 22 -1.64 8.99 -4.06
C GLU A 22 -2.11 10.01 -5.10
N ILE A 23 -1.71 11.27 -4.95
CA ILE A 23 -2.01 12.33 -5.93
C ILE A 23 -1.35 12.02 -7.28
N ALA A 24 -0.08 11.61 -7.27
CA ALA A 24 0.63 11.25 -8.50
C ALA A 24 0.01 10.02 -9.20
N GLN A 25 -0.42 9.02 -8.44
CA GLN A 25 -1.12 7.84 -8.99
C GLN A 25 -2.48 8.21 -9.59
N PHE A 26 -3.23 9.09 -8.92
CA PHE A 26 -4.49 9.61 -9.43
C PHE A 26 -4.29 10.39 -10.73
N GLU A 27 -3.32 11.30 -10.79
CA GLU A 27 -3.01 12.07 -12.01
C GLU A 27 -2.59 11.17 -13.18
N TYR A 28 -1.87 10.09 -12.89
CA TYR A 28 -1.43 9.14 -13.91
C TYR A 28 -2.58 8.29 -14.46
N CYS A 29 -3.45 7.75 -13.59
CA CYS A 29 -4.63 6.99 -14.01
C CYS A 29 -5.75 7.01 -12.96
N PRO A 30 -6.71 7.94 -13.07
CA PRO A 30 -7.78 8.14 -12.10
C PRO A 30 -8.66 6.89 -11.90
N LEU A 31 -8.92 6.15 -12.99
CA LEU A 31 -9.81 5.00 -12.97
C LEU A 31 -9.22 3.87 -12.12
N SER A 32 -7.93 3.56 -12.32
CA SER A 32 -7.26 2.54 -11.52
C SER A 32 -7.09 2.90 -10.06
N TRP A 33 -6.77 4.18 -9.78
CA TRP A 33 -6.67 4.67 -8.41
C TRP A 33 -8.02 4.57 -7.70
N TRP A 34 -9.11 4.88 -8.42
CA TRP A 34 -10.46 4.72 -7.90
C TRP A 34 -10.78 3.24 -7.62
N TYR A 35 -10.39 2.32 -8.50
CA TYR A 35 -10.57 0.88 -8.26
C TYR A 35 -9.77 0.38 -7.06
N GLU A 36 -8.49 0.72 -6.95
CA GLU A 36 -7.63 0.31 -5.82
C GLU A 36 -8.16 0.79 -4.47
N HIS A 37 -8.74 1.98 -4.40
CA HIS A 37 -9.23 2.56 -3.15
C HIS A 37 -10.71 2.27 -2.83
N PHE A 38 -11.54 2.03 -3.84
CA PHE A 38 -13.00 1.99 -3.66
C PHE A 38 -13.70 0.80 -4.32
N GLY A 39 -13.02 0.01 -5.16
CA GLY A 39 -13.58 -1.16 -5.81
C GLY A 39 -13.47 -2.41 -4.93
N PRO A 40 -14.58 -3.05 -4.48
CA PRO A 40 -14.50 -4.35 -3.82
C PRO A 40 -13.85 -5.42 -4.72
N THR A 41 -14.00 -5.28 -6.03
CA THR A 41 -13.38 -6.11 -7.07
C THR A 41 -11.87 -5.92 -7.21
N ALA A 42 -11.28 -4.80 -6.76
CA ALA A 42 -9.82 -4.61 -6.88
C ALA A 42 -9.02 -5.44 -5.85
N ARG A 43 -9.69 -6.00 -4.83
CA ARG A 43 -9.11 -6.94 -3.86
C ARG A 43 -9.31 -8.41 -4.25
N ALA A 44 -10.11 -8.67 -5.28
CA ALA A 44 -10.31 -10.02 -5.80
C ALA A 44 -9.01 -10.52 -6.43
N ASP A 45 -8.73 -11.81 -6.26
CA ASP A 45 -7.55 -12.43 -6.87
C ASP A 45 -7.73 -12.51 -8.40
N THR A 46 -6.62 -12.65 -9.12
CA THR A 46 -6.59 -12.72 -10.60
C THR A 46 -7.56 -13.78 -11.12
N GLU A 47 -7.62 -14.93 -10.43
CA GLU A 47 -8.50 -16.05 -10.77
C GLU A 47 -9.98 -15.70 -10.59
N GLU A 48 -10.33 -14.97 -9.55
CA GLU A 48 -11.70 -14.56 -9.26
C GLU A 48 -12.19 -13.53 -10.29
N LEU A 49 -11.30 -12.61 -10.71
CA LEU A 49 -11.56 -11.67 -11.80
C LEU A 49 -11.77 -12.39 -13.14
N PHE A 50 -10.96 -13.40 -13.45
CA PHE A 50 -11.16 -14.23 -14.65
C PHE A 50 -12.45 -15.03 -14.60
N ALA A 51 -12.77 -15.66 -13.46
CA ALA A 51 -14.03 -16.37 -13.28
C ALA A 51 -15.22 -15.46 -13.54
N ARG A 52 -15.16 -14.21 -13.06
CA ARG A 52 -16.20 -13.21 -13.30
C ARG A 52 -16.33 -12.81 -14.76
N LEU A 53 -15.23 -12.68 -15.50
CA LEU A 53 -15.28 -12.45 -16.96
C LEU A 53 -15.95 -13.60 -17.70
N VAL A 54 -15.62 -14.84 -17.33
CA VAL A 54 -16.22 -16.04 -17.93
C VAL A 54 -17.72 -16.12 -17.63
N GLU A 55 -18.15 -15.77 -16.42
CA GLU A 55 -19.57 -15.67 -16.07
C GLU A 55 -20.30 -14.64 -16.94
N LEU A 56 -19.73 -13.44 -17.08
CA LEU A 56 -20.30 -12.38 -17.91
C LEU A 56 -20.38 -12.79 -19.39
N GLU A 57 -19.36 -13.47 -19.90
CA GLU A 57 -19.38 -14.00 -21.26
C GLU A 57 -20.40 -15.13 -21.45
N HIS A 58 -20.60 -15.96 -20.42
CA HIS A 58 -21.63 -16.99 -20.44
C HIS A 58 -23.05 -16.39 -20.43
N GLU A 59 -23.28 -15.36 -19.62
CA GLU A 59 -24.60 -14.75 -19.44
C GLU A 59 -25.00 -13.82 -20.61
N TYR A 60 -24.06 -13.03 -21.13
CA TYR A 60 -24.33 -11.99 -22.14
C TYR A 60 -23.79 -12.33 -23.53
N GLY A 61 -23.03 -13.43 -23.67
CA GLY A 61 -22.46 -13.87 -24.94
C GLY A 61 -21.61 -12.80 -25.60
N SER A 62 -21.86 -12.54 -26.89
CA SER A 62 -21.11 -11.56 -27.68
C SER A 62 -21.30 -10.10 -27.22
N GLN A 63 -22.27 -9.83 -26.33
CA GLN A 63 -22.48 -8.48 -25.79
C GLN A 63 -21.67 -8.20 -24.53
N ALA A 64 -21.06 -9.22 -23.91
CA ALA A 64 -20.30 -9.08 -22.66
C ALA A 64 -19.23 -7.96 -22.70
N PRO A 65 -18.45 -7.77 -23.79
CA PRO A 65 -17.43 -6.71 -23.86
C PRO A 65 -17.99 -5.28 -23.82
N SER A 66 -19.28 -5.10 -24.11
CA SER A 66 -19.93 -3.78 -24.02
C SER A 66 -20.30 -3.41 -22.58
N LEU A 67 -20.26 -4.37 -21.65
CA LEU A 67 -20.59 -4.13 -20.26
C LEU A 67 -19.48 -3.32 -19.56
N PRO A 68 -19.84 -2.29 -18.78
CA PRO A 68 -18.87 -1.53 -18.00
C PRO A 68 -18.07 -2.42 -17.04
N GLU A 69 -18.72 -3.42 -16.43
CA GLU A 69 -18.07 -4.36 -15.52
C GLU A 69 -16.99 -5.20 -16.22
N TYR A 70 -17.26 -5.65 -17.45
CA TYR A 70 -16.30 -6.43 -18.25
C TYR A 70 -15.03 -5.62 -18.54
N GLN A 71 -15.20 -4.38 -19.04
CA GLN A 71 -14.09 -3.50 -19.41
C GLN A 71 -13.20 -3.17 -18.21
N VAL A 72 -13.82 -3.00 -17.05
CA VAL A 72 -13.14 -2.75 -15.79
C VAL A 72 -12.30 -3.94 -15.38
N ILE A 73 -12.87 -5.15 -15.39
CA ILE A 73 -12.18 -6.36 -14.97
C ILE A 73 -10.99 -6.63 -15.92
N GLU A 74 -11.18 -6.45 -17.23
CA GLU A 74 -10.12 -6.57 -18.21
C GLU A 74 -8.96 -5.59 -17.93
N GLN A 75 -9.26 -4.32 -17.63
CA GLN A 75 -8.23 -3.35 -17.29
C GLN A 75 -7.49 -3.68 -15.98
N LEU A 76 -8.19 -4.24 -14.99
CA LEU A 76 -7.57 -4.70 -13.74
C LEU A 76 -6.59 -5.85 -14.01
N LEU A 77 -6.99 -6.84 -14.80
CA LEU A 77 -6.16 -7.98 -15.18
C LEU A 77 -4.93 -7.55 -15.99
N LEU A 78 -5.10 -6.66 -16.97
CA LEU A 78 -4.00 -6.11 -17.76
C LEU A 78 -2.98 -5.38 -16.88
N ARG A 79 -3.46 -4.60 -15.90
CA ARG A 79 -2.60 -3.86 -14.98
C ARG A 79 -1.87 -4.79 -14.02
N GLN A 80 -2.54 -5.78 -13.45
CA GLN A 80 -1.91 -6.76 -12.55
C GLN A 80 -0.82 -7.53 -13.28
N ASN A 81 -1.07 -7.93 -14.54
CA ASN A 81 -0.07 -8.61 -15.36
C ASN A 81 1.13 -7.69 -15.68
N ALA A 82 0.89 -6.44 -16.09
CA ALA A 82 1.95 -5.47 -16.36
C ALA A 82 2.78 -5.13 -15.10
N PHE A 83 2.13 -5.05 -13.94
CA PHE A 83 2.80 -4.84 -12.66
C PHE A 83 3.67 -6.03 -12.25
N ASN A 84 3.17 -7.26 -12.44
CA ASN A 84 3.93 -8.48 -12.16
C ASN A 84 5.16 -8.58 -13.07
N GLU A 85 5.02 -8.27 -14.36
CA GLU A 85 6.14 -8.23 -15.30
C GLU A 85 7.18 -7.16 -14.92
N GLY A 86 6.73 -5.98 -14.47
CA GLY A 86 7.61 -4.93 -13.94
C GLY A 86 8.38 -5.37 -12.68
N ILE A 87 7.74 -6.09 -11.75
CA ILE A 87 8.41 -6.68 -10.58
C ILE A 87 9.44 -7.73 -11.01
N HIS A 88 9.08 -8.62 -11.93
CA HIS A 88 10.01 -9.62 -12.45
C HIS A 88 11.22 -8.99 -13.14
N GLN A 89 11.04 -7.89 -13.86
CA GLN A 89 12.15 -7.12 -14.42
C GLN A 89 13.03 -6.55 -13.29
N HIS A 90 12.46 -5.90 -12.28
CA HIS A 90 13.25 -5.41 -11.14
C HIS A 90 14.03 -6.52 -10.43
N ILE A 91 13.42 -7.68 -10.18
CA ILE A 91 14.08 -8.83 -9.53
C ILE A 91 15.22 -9.39 -10.40
N ASN A 92 15.00 -9.54 -11.71
CA ASN A 92 15.99 -10.10 -12.62
C ASN A 92 17.13 -9.12 -12.97
N TYR A 93 16.88 -7.81 -12.93
CA TYR A 93 17.89 -6.76 -13.13
C TYR A 93 18.67 -6.40 -11.85
N ASP A 94 18.22 -6.82 -10.66
CA ASP A 94 18.90 -6.57 -9.36
C ASP A 94 20.13 -7.49 -9.13
N HIS A 95 20.58 -8.21 -10.17
CA HIS A 95 21.95 -8.74 -10.25
C HIS A 95 22.97 -7.68 -10.76
N GLY A 96 22.53 -6.46 -11.10
CA GLY A 96 23.38 -5.27 -11.28
C GLY A 96 23.52 -4.48 -9.98
N PRO A 97 24.61 -3.71 -9.77
CA PRO A 97 24.93 -3.10 -8.48
C PRO A 97 23.80 -2.15 -8.02
N GLN A 98 23.11 -2.59 -6.96
CA GLN A 98 22.01 -1.92 -6.27
C GLN A 98 22.14 -0.39 -6.24
N ARG A 99 21.23 0.29 -6.93
CA ARG A 99 20.78 1.64 -6.55
C ARG A 99 19.31 1.54 -6.13
N GLY A 100 19.06 0.78 -5.07
CA GLY A 100 17.75 0.68 -4.46
C GLY A 100 17.38 1.96 -3.73
N LEU A 101 16.34 2.66 -4.22
CA LEU A 101 15.50 3.48 -3.36
C LEU A 101 14.86 2.55 -2.32
N LYS A 102 15.48 2.48 -1.14
CA LYS A 102 14.88 1.87 0.05
C LYS A 102 13.77 2.79 0.57
N ALA A 103 12.55 2.57 0.12
CA ALA A 103 11.37 3.05 0.83
C ALA A 103 10.73 1.86 1.57
N HIS A 104 10.74 1.97 2.90
CA HIS A 104 9.87 1.27 3.84
C HIS A 104 10.19 -0.20 4.25
N SER A 105 11.36 -0.42 4.85
CA SER A 105 11.52 -1.38 5.97
C SER A 105 12.85 -1.14 6.68
N SER A 106 12.97 -0.04 7.42
CA SER A 106 14.18 0.23 8.24
C SER A 106 13.91 1.12 9.45
N SER A 107 12.67 1.18 9.94
CA SER A 107 12.38 1.86 11.22
C SER A 107 12.74 0.97 12.40
N ASN A 108 12.46 -0.34 12.30
CA ASN A 108 12.69 -1.29 13.40
C ASN A 108 14.18 -1.56 13.64
N ASP A 109 14.98 -1.62 12.58
CA ASP A 109 16.44 -1.81 12.67
C ASP A 109 17.14 -0.60 13.29
N LEU A 110 16.70 0.62 12.93
CA LEU A 110 17.25 1.84 13.50
C LEU A 110 16.87 1.98 14.98
N LEU A 111 15.64 1.66 15.35
CA LEU A 111 15.20 1.61 16.75
C LEU A 111 15.97 0.54 17.55
N HIS A 112 16.18 -0.66 17.00
CA HIS A 112 16.98 -1.71 17.64
C HIS A 112 18.46 -1.33 17.79
N ARG A 113 19.05 -0.63 16.82
CA ARG A 113 20.42 -0.11 16.94
C ARG A 113 20.51 0.98 18.00
N LEU A 114 19.53 1.89 18.06
CA LEU A 114 19.50 2.94 19.08
C LEU A 114 19.31 2.37 20.49
N THR A 115 18.44 1.37 20.68
CA THR A 115 18.29 0.71 21.98
C THR A 115 19.54 -0.05 22.39
N LEU A 116 20.24 -0.70 21.46
CA LEU A 116 21.50 -1.38 21.76
C LEU A 116 22.60 -0.38 22.17
N ILE A 117 22.73 0.73 21.46
CA ILE A 117 23.69 1.81 21.81
C ILE A 117 23.36 2.38 23.20
N ALA A 118 22.08 2.65 23.48
CA ALA A 118 21.65 3.15 24.79
C ALA A 118 21.98 2.16 25.93
N LEU A 119 21.78 0.86 25.71
CA LEU A 119 22.12 -0.18 26.68
C LEU A 119 23.63 -0.24 26.95
N CYS A 120 24.46 -0.18 25.90
CA CYS A 120 25.92 -0.15 26.06
C CYS A 120 26.38 1.08 26.86
N MET A 121 25.82 2.26 26.56
CA MET A 121 26.13 3.48 27.32
C MET A 121 25.74 3.36 28.79
N LEU A 122 24.58 2.76 29.10
CA LEU A 122 24.15 2.51 30.47
C LEU A 122 25.12 1.59 31.22
N LEU A 123 25.55 0.49 30.60
CA LEU A 123 26.49 -0.45 31.22
C LEU A 123 27.84 0.20 31.50
N ILE A 124 28.37 0.99 30.56
CA ILE A 124 29.62 1.73 30.75
C ILE A 124 29.49 2.70 31.93
N ALA A 125 28.37 3.43 32.03
CA ALA A 125 28.13 4.35 33.15
C ALA A 125 28.13 3.63 34.51
N ILE A 126 27.49 2.45 34.60
CA ILE A 126 27.46 1.66 35.84
C ILE A 126 28.88 1.20 36.22
N ILE A 127 29.66 0.70 35.26
CA ILE A 127 31.04 0.25 35.50
C ILE A 127 31.89 1.42 36.02
N LEU A 128 31.76 2.61 35.43
CA LEU A 128 32.51 3.79 35.86
C LEU A 128 32.15 4.21 37.30
N ILE A 129 30.87 4.13 37.68
CA ILE A 129 30.43 4.43 39.05
C ILE A 129 31.04 3.43 40.04
N VAL A 130 30.96 2.13 39.74
CA VAL A 130 31.52 1.08 40.62
C VAL A 130 33.04 1.21 40.74
N ALA A 131 33.74 1.43 39.63
CA ALA A 131 35.18 1.65 39.63
C ALA A 131 35.57 2.89 40.44
N GLY A 132 34.82 3.99 40.31
CA GLY A 132 35.04 5.21 41.10
C GLY A 132 34.87 4.99 42.60
N LEU A 133 33.87 4.20 43.01
CA LEU A 133 33.66 3.85 44.42
C LEU A 133 34.77 2.94 44.97
N PHE A 134 35.33 2.07 44.13
CA PHE A 134 36.41 1.16 44.52
C PHE A 134 37.78 1.84 44.54
N LEU A 135 38.01 2.82 43.67
CA LEU A 135 39.26 3.58 43.59
C LEU A 135 39.30 4.76 44.58
N GLY A 136 38.13 5.28 44.96
CA GLY A 136 37.98 6.34 45.96
C GLY A 136 37.97 5.86 47.41
N ARG A 137 38.07 4.55 47.64
CA ARG A 137 38.14 3.92 48.95
C ARG A 137 39.55 3.37 49.19
#